data_AF-A0A1U7XNE9-F1
#
_entry.id   AF-A0A1U7XNE9-F1
#
_cell.length_a   1.000
_cell.length_b   1.000
_cell.length_c   1.000
_cell.angle_alpha   90.00
_cell.angle_beta   90.00
_cell.angle_gamma   90.00
#
_symmetry.space_group_name_H-M   'P 1'
#
loop_
_entity.id
_entity.type
_entity.pdbx_description
1 polymer ?
#
loop_
_entity_poly.entity_id
_entity_poly.type
_entity_poly.pdbx_seq_one_letter_code
_entity_poly.pdbx_strand_id
1 'polypeptide(L)'
;MDTLNKYEKISGQNINKGKSCYMLKVGASLSAITRANLITGMHFKEFPIEYLGCPLFVGRLKISYYSDLINKVTSRAKGWQTKLLSTGGKEGGANFRNLQDINDAFTAKMWWNLRSGDSLWREFMLAKYCKRAHVVISQERPGQSNSWKALCGIKKKVEQSIVRLPMEGKISFWYDNWTKEGPLYKLMPEGLKPKNVLLKDISEVGNWLYDRVEEEIPSAVKNVVEQHLVLTPGVPDKAIWTANLTGNFSEVLLRRYGEDLQGCLVLQLKACNLAK
;
A
#
# COMPACT_ATOMS: atom_id res chain seq x y z
N MET A 1 1.29 46.40 -5.54
CA MET A 1 2.38 45.40 -5.56
C MET A 1 3.03 45.22 -4.19
N ASP A 2 2.80 46.15 -3.27
CA ASP A 2 3.37 46.13 -1.90
C ASP A 2 3.12 44.82 -1.16
N THR A 3 1.97 44.17 -1.36
CA THR A 3 1.66 42.88 -0.72
C THR A 3 2.59 41.75 -1.19
N LEU A 4 2.86 41.63 -2.50
CA LEU A 4 3.73 40.58 -3.02
C LEU A 4 5.19 40.85 -2.64
N ASN A 5 5.64 42.09 -2.77
CA ASN A 5 7.00 42.48 -2.36
C ASN A 5 7.19 42.29 -0.84
N LYS A 6 6.16 42.59 -0.03
CA LYS A 6 6.17 42.36 1.42
C LYS A 6 6.19 40.86 1.75
N TYR A 7 5.46 40.04 1.01
CA TYR A 7 5.54 38.59 1.12
C TYR A 7 6.96 38.07 0.82
N GLU A 8 7.56 38.51 -0.29
CA GLU A 8 8.93 38.11 -0.65
C GLU A 8 9.93 38.50 0.44
N LYS A 9 9.81 39.73 0.97
CA LYS A 9 10.67 40.24 2.04
C LYS A 9 10.51 39.49 3.37
N ILE A 10 9.27 39.14 3.75
CA ILE A 10 9.00 38.45 5.04
C ILE A 10 9.33 36.96 4.95
N SER A 11 8.97 36.30 3.84
CA SER A 11 9.14 34.85 3.68
C SER A 11 10.55 34.45 3.19
N GLY A 12 11.30 35.38 2.59
CA GLY A 12 12.56 35.08 1.90
C GLY A 12 12.39 34.31 0.59
N GLN A 13 11.15 34.09 0.13
CA GLN A 13 10.85 33.40 -1.12
C GLN A 13 10.64 34.39 -2.27
N ASN A 14 11.15 34.09 -3.46
CA ASN A 14 10.93 34.90 -4.66
C ASN A 14 9.80 34.34 -5.52
N ILE A 15 8.88 35.18 -5.95
CA ILE A 15 7.76 34.81 -6.81
C ILE A 15 8.23 34.75 -8.27
N ASN A 16 8.10 33.59 -8.89
CA ASN A 16 8.39 33.43 -10.30
C ASN A 16 7.20 33.94 -11.14
N LYS A 17 7.23 35.21 -11.53
CA LYS A 17 6.17 35.86 -12.32
C LYS A 17 5.89 35.18 -13.67
N GLY A 18 6.87 34.49 -14.26
CA GLY A 18 6.70 33.75 -15.52
C GLY A 18 5.95 32.42 -15.36
N LYS A 19 5.97 31.83 -14.16
CA LYS A 19 5.20 30.62 -13.82
C LYS A 19 3.90 30.94 -13.08
N SER A 20 3.85 32.07 -12.40
CA SER A 20 2.68 32.53 -11.68
C SER A 20 1.64 33.13 -12.63
N CYS A 21 0.37 32.97 -12.28
CA CYS A 21 -0.74 33.52 -13.01
C CYS A 21 -1.75 34.08 -12.03
N TYR A 22 -2.57 35.03 -12.47
CA TYR A 22 -3.71 35.51 -11.71
C TYR A 22 -5.02 35.16 -12.42
N MET A 23 -6.08 35.13 -11.64
CA MET A 23 -7.41 34.78 -12.10
C MET A 23 -8.37 35.88 -11.66
N LEU A 24 -9.37 36.15 -12.49
CA LEU A 24 -10.47 37.06 -12.18
C LEU A 24 -11.79 36.31 -12.23
N LYS A 25 -12.85 36.94 -11.72
CA LYS A 25 -14.22 36.41 -11.85
C LYS A 25 -14.53 36.15 -13.33
N VAL A 26 -15.26 35.07 -13.60
CA VAL A 26 -15.76 34.75 -14.94
C VAL A 26 -16.53 35.95 -15.50
N GLY A 27 -16.17 36.39 -16.71
CA GLY A 27 -16.75 37.57 -17.36
C GLY A 27 -16.11 38.91 -16.97
N ALA A 28 -14.90 38.90 -16.40
CA ALA A 28 -14.15 40.13 -16.18
C ALA A 28 -13.88 40.88 -17.49
N SER A 29 -13.97 42.22 -17.47
CA SER A 29 -13.73 43.03 -18.65
C SER A 29 -12.25 43.00 -19.07
N LEU A 30 -12.01 43.16 -20.37
CA LEU A 30 -10.65 43.23 -20.91
C LEU A 30 -9.83 44.35 -20.23
N SER A 31 -10.47 45.48 -19.90
CA SER A 31 -9.82 46.58 -19.16
C SER A 31 -9.37 46.17 -17.76
N ALA A 32 -10.12 45.31 -17.06
CA ALA A 32 -9.72 44.78 -15.76
C ALA A 32 -8.55 43.79 -15.90
N ILE A 33 -8.58 42.95 -16.95
CA ILE A 33 -7.49 42.02 -17.27
C ILE A 33 -6.21 42.81 -17.59
N THR A 34 -6.25 43.76 -18.52
CA THR A 34 -5.07 44.57 -18.90
C THR A 34 -4.48 45.30 -17.70
N ARG A 35 -5.33 45.87 -16.84
CA ARG A 35 -4.87 46.56 -15.62
C ARG A 35 -4.20 45.61 -14.64
N ALA A 36 -4.77 44.42 -14.43
CA ALA A 36 -4.19 43.40 -13.55
C ALA A 36 -2.88 42.84 -14.10
N ASN A 37 -2.77 42.60 -15.42
CA ASN A 37 -1.51 42.21 -16.07
C ASN A 37 -0.42 43.27 -15.84
N LEU A 38 -0.75 44.55 -16.06
CA LEU A 38 0.21 45.65 -15.87
C LEU A 38 0.69 45.78 -14.42
N ILE A 39 -0.22 45.66 -13.45
CA ILE A 39 0.10 45.79 -12.02
C ILE A 39 0.91 44.58 -11.53
N THR A 40 0.52 43.37 -11.91
CA THR A 40 1.10 42.15 -11.34
C THR A 40 2.35 41.68 -12.09
N GLY A 41 2.44 41.95 -13.38
CA GLY A 41 3.46 41.37 -14.28
C GLY A 41 3.31 39.86 -14.46
N MET A 42 2.15 39.29 -14.13
CA MET A 42 1.83 37.87 -14.29
C MET A 42 0.82 37.69 -15.43
N HIS A 43 0.76 36.49 -16.02
CA HIS A 43 -0.22 36.21 -17.07
C HIS A 43 -1.62 35.93 -16.49
N PHE A 44 -2.65 36.41 -17.18
CA PHE A 44 -4.03 36.04 -16.91
C PHE A 44 -4.30 34.58 -17.32
N LYS A 45 -5.04 33.84 -16.48
CA LYS A 45 -5.48 32.47 -16.78
C LYS A 45 -6.96 32.27 -16.45
N GLU A 46 -7.70 31.69 -17.40
CA GLU A 46 -9.10 31.32 -17.21
C GLU A 46 -9.27 29.87 -16.72
N PHE A 47 -10.43 29.58 -16.12
CA PHE A 47 -10.80 28.20 -15.80
C PHE A 47 -11.18 27.41 -17.07
N PRO A 48 -10.91 26.10 -17.12
CA PRO A 48 -10.30 25.27 -16.08
C PRO A 48 -8.76 25.40 -16.00
N ILE A 49 -8.19 25.31 -14.79
CA ILE A 49 -6.74 25.29 -14.57
C ILE A 49 -6.27 23.95 -14.02
N GLU A 50 -5.08 23.48 -14.41
CA GLU A 50 -4.48 22.29 -13.82
C GLU A 50 -3.75 22.63 -12.53
N TYR A 51 -4.08 21.92 -11.45
CA TYR A 51 -3.39 21.98 -10.17
C TYR A 51 -3.06 20.56 -9.69
N LEU A 52 -1.78 20.25 -9.51
CA LEU A 52 -1.30 18.91 -9.13
C LEU A 52 -1.82 17.78 -10.04
N GLY A 53 -1.99 18.06 -11.34
CA GLY A 53 -2.52 17.09 -12.29
C GLY A 53 -4.05 16.96 -12.33
N CYS A 54 -4.77 17.77 -11.56
CA CYS A 54 -6.23 17.79 -11.49
C CYS A 54 -6.80 19.10 -12.05
N PRO A 55 -7.80 19.07 -12.95
CA PRO A 55 -8.45 20.27 -13.43
C PRO A 55 -9.34 20.88 -12.33
N LEU A 56 -9.04 22.12 -11.93
CA LEU A 56 -9.90 22.98 -11.13
C LEU A 56 -10.79 23.79 -12.07
N PHE A 57 -12.08 23.87 -11.78
CA PHE A 57 -13.06 24.62 -12.56
C PHE A 57 -14.14 25.20 -11.68
N VAL A 58 -14.87 26.19 -12.20
CA VAL A 58 -16.03 26.80 -11.55
C VAL A 58 -17.28 26.47 -12.37
N GLY A 59 -18.35 26.06 -11.69
CA GLY A 59 -19.63 25.71 -12.31
C GLY A 59 -19.82 24.21 -12.53
N ARG A 60 -20.61 23.83 -13.54
CA ARG A 60 -21.00 22.44 -13.79
C ARG A 60 -19.80 21.60 -14.26
N LEU A 61 -19.68 20.40 -13.71
CA LEU A 61 -18.70 19.40 -14.14
C LEU A 61 -18.93 19.03 -15.61
N LYS A 62 -17.88 19.16 -16.42
CA LYS A 62 -17.86 18.72 -17.82
C LYS A 62 -16.78 17.64 -17.98
N ILE A 63 -17.14 16.54 -18.64
CA ILE A 63 -16.21 15.43 -18.92
C ILE A 63 -14.99 15.91 -19.70
N SER A 64 -15.18 16.89 -20.59
CA SER A 64 -14.11 17.48 -21.41
C SER A 64 -12.97 18.09 -20.59
N TYR A 65 -13.20 18.53 -19.35
CA TYR A 65 -12.13 19.08 -18.49
C TYR A 65 -11.11 18.03 -18.06
N TYR A 66 -11.47 16.75 -18.11
CA TYR A 66 -10.61 15.64 -17.72
C TYR A 66 -9.98 14.92 -18.92
N SER A 67 -10.10 15.44 -20.14
CA SER A 67 -9.55 14.81 -21.35
C SER A 67 -8.06 14.51 -21.21
N ASP A 68 -7.26 15.44 -20.67
CA ASP A 68 -5.83 15.24 -20.46
C ASP A 68 -5.52 14.18 -19.41
N LEU A 69 -6.31 14.13 -18.33
CA LEU A 69 -6.19 13.08 -17.32
C LEU A 69 -6.54 11.71 -17.92
N ILE A 70 -7.62 11.65 -18.68
CA ILE A 70 -8.04 10.45 -19.42
C ILE A 70 -6.92 10.04 -20.37
N ASN A 71 -6.36 10.95 -21.16
CA ASN A 71 -5.25 10.67 -22.07
C ASN A 71 -4.01 10.16 -21.35
N LYS A 72 -3.65 10.72 -20.19
CA LYS A 72 -2.54 10.22 -19.34
C LYS A 72 -2.82 8.79 -18.86
N VAL A 73 -4.04 8.51 -18.41
CA VAL A 73 -4.46 7.17 -17.97
C VAL A 73 -4.47 6.18 -19.14
N THR A 74 -5.06 6.56 -20.27
CA THR A 74 -5.12 5.76 -21.49
C THR A 74 -3.72 5.50 -22.06
N SER A 75 -2.83 6.47 -22.05
CA SER A 75 -1.42 6.30 -22.47
C SER A 75 -0.70 5.29 -21.59
N ARG A 76 -0.90 5.36 -20.26
CA ARG A 76 -0.38 4.36 -19.33
C ARG A 76 -0.98 2.98 -19.59
N ALA A 77 -2.29 2.88 -19.82
CA ALA A 77 -2.97 1.62 -20.14
C ALA A 77 -2.50 1.00 -21.47
N LYS A 78 -2.29 1.82 -22.51
CA LYS A 78 -1.70 1.38 -23.78
C LYS A 78 -0.25 0.91 -23.60
N GLY A 79 0.53 1.62 -22.78
CA GLY A 79 1.87 1.19 -22.37
C GLY A 79 1.86 -0.09 -21.51
N TRP A 80 0.73 -0.44 -20.91
CA TRP A 80 0.56 -1.75 -20.29
C TRP A 80 0.40 -2.83 -21.34
N GLN A 81 -0.38 -2.64 -22.40
CA GLN A 81 -0.55 -3.63 -23.48
C GLN A 81 0.78 -4.18 -24.01
N THR A 82 1.80 -3.33 -24.19
CA THR A 82 3.16 -3.76 -24.60
C THR A 82 3.94 -4.48 -23.49
N LYS A 83 3.68 -4.18 -22.22
CA LYS A 83 4.20 -4.91 -21.04
C LYS A 83 3.41 -6.18 -20.69
N LEU A 84 2.19 -6.31 -21.22
CA LEU A 84 1.30 -7.46 -21.05
C LEU A 84 1.64 -8.63 -21.98
N LEU A 85 2.54 -8.45 -22.94
CA LEU A 85 3.10 -9.56 -23.69
C LEU A 85 3.97 -10.41 -22.74
N SER A 86 3.69 -11.71 -22.63
CA SER A 86 4.62 -12.68 -22.05
C SER A 86 5.96 -12.63 -22.79
N THR A 87 7.02 -13.22 -22.25
CA THR A 87 8.31 -13.32 -22.96
C THR A 87 8.12 -13.91 -24.36
N GLY A 88 7.33 -14.99 -24.47
CA GLY A 88 6.94 -15.56 -25.78
C GLY A 88 6.00 -14.68 -26.61
N GLY A 89 5.22 -13.79 -26.01
CA GLY A 89 4.43 -12.80 -26.72
C GLY A 89 5.24 -11.65 -27.32
N LYS A 90 6.40 -11.34 -26.73
CA LYS A 90 7.36 -10.37 -27.28
C LYS A 90 8.18 -10.93 -28.45
N GLU A 91 8.22 -12.25 -28.57
CA GLU A 91 8.93 -13.00 -29.62
C GLU A 91 8.01 -13.49 -30.76
N GLY A 92 6.76 -12.99 -30.82
CA GLY A 92 5.85 -13.24 -31.94
C GLY A 92 4.75 -14.28 -31.68
N GLY A 93 4.60 -14.81 -30.46
CA GLY A 93 3.47 -15.66 -30.08
C GLY A 93 2.22 -14.87 -29.65
N ALA A 94 1.02 -15.30 -30.04
CA ALA A 94 -0.23 -14.68 -29.60
C ALA A 94 -0.61 -15.07 -28.15
N ASN A 95 0.20 -14.70 -27.15
CA ASN A 95 -0.07 -14.98 -25.73
C ASN A 95 -0.41 -13.69 -24.97
N PHE A 96 -1.70 -13.33 -24.99
CA PHE A 96 -2.25 -12.26 -24.17
C PHE A 96 -2.35 -12.70 -22.71
N ARG A 97 -1.86 -11.87 -21.77
CA ARG A 97 -2.07 -12.11 -20.34
C ARG A 97 -3.52 -11.80 -19.96
N ASN A 98 -4.10 -12.62 -19.07
CA ASN A 98 -5.42 -12.36 -18.51
C ASN A 98 -5.39 -11.08 -17.66
N LEU A 99 -6.28 -10.13 -17.96
CA LEU A 99 -6.41 -8.86 -17.23
C LEU A 99 -6.69 -9.05 -15.74
N GLN A 100 -7.39 -10.12 -15.37
CA GLN A 100 -7.66 -10.42 -13.97
C GLN A 100 -6.37 -10.76 -13.21
N ASP A 101 -5.48 -11.56 -13.81
CA ASP A 101 -4.21 -11.95 -13.16
C ASP A 101 -3.29 -10.74 -12.94
N ILE A 102 -3.29 -9.82 -13.91
CA ILE A 102 -2.55 -8.56 -13.81
C ILE A 102 -3.12 -7.70 -12.68
N ASN A 103 -4.45 -7.57 -12.61
CA ASN A 103 -5.11 -6.82 -11.57
C ASN A 103 -4.88 -7.44 -10.18
N ASP A 104 -4.96 -8.77 -10.06
CA ASP A 104 -4.66 -9.50 -8.83
C ASP A 104 -3.19 -9.28 -8.41
N ALA A 105 -2.25 -9.27 -9.35
CA ALA A 105 -0.84 -8.99 -9.09
C ALA A 105 -0.59 -7.57 -8.55
N PHE A 106 -1.21 -6.56 -9.15
CA PHE A 106 -1.12 -5.19 -8.63
C PHE A 106 -1.80 -5.05 -7.26
N THR A 107 -2.95 -5.69 -7.08
CA THR A 107 -3.68 -5.67 -5.80
C THR A 107 -2.86 -6.35 -4.70
N ALA A 108 -2.18 -7.45 -5.01
CA ALA A 108 -1.26 -8.12 -4.09
C ALA A 108 -0.06 -7.25 -3.73
N LYS A 109 0.50 -6.50 -4.69
CA LYS A 109 1.56 -5.51 -4.40
C LYS A 109 1.07 -4.40 -3.49
N MET A 110 -0.15 -3.91 -3.71
CA MET A 110 -0.77 -2.94 -2.82
C MET A 110 -0.99 -3.53 -1.42
N TRP A 111 -1.41 -4.79 -1.32
CA TRP A 111 -1.53 -5.50 -0.04
C TRP A 111 -0.17 -5.62 0.67
N TRP A 112 0.88 -6.01 -0.05
CA TRP A 112 2.24 -6.03 0.47
C TRP A 112 2.66 -4.67 1.03
N ASN A 113 2.47 -3.59 0.26
CA ASN A 113 2.79 -2.23 0.70
C ASN A 113 1.97 -1.80 1.93
N LEU A 114 0.73 -2.27 2.07
CA LEU A 114 -0.09 -2.04 3.27
C LEU A 114 0.50 -2.73 4.50
N ARG A 115 1.08 -3.92 4.32
CA ARG A 115 1.65 -4.74 5.41
C ARG A 115 3.06 -4.28 5.81
N SER A 116 3.91 -3.96 4.84
CA SER A 116 5.34 -3.72 5.08
C SER A 116 5.78 -2.27 4.89
N GLY A 117 4.96 -1.43 4.25
CA GLY A 117 5.35 -0.06 3.92
C GLY A 117 5.25 0.91 5.11
N ASP A 118 5.63 2.15 4.86
CA ASP A 118 5.60 3.29 5.78
C ASP A 118 4.98 4.54 5.14
N SER A 119 4.40 4.40 3.95
CA SER A 119 3.79 5.53 3.22
C SER A 119 2.54 6.09 3.92
N LEU A 120 2.27 7.39 3.70
CA LEU A 120 1.01 8.04 4.09
C LEU A 120 -0.24 7.29 3.61
N TRP A 121 -0.17 6.67 2.43
CA TRP A 121 -1.27 5.85 1.91
C TRP A 121 -1.58 4.68 2.85
N ARG A 122 -0.56 3.98 3.34
CA ARG A 122 -0.73 2.88 4.29
C ARG A 122 -1.35 3.39 5.59
N GLU A 123 -0.82 4.46 6.17
CA GLU A 123 -1.33 5.04 7.41
C GLU A 123 -2.81 5.42 7.28
N PHE A 124 -3.17 6.09 6.19
CA PHE A 124 -4.54 6.43 5.88
C PHE A 124 -5.44 5.18 5.77
N MET A 125 -4.98 4.15 5.06
CA MET A 125 -5.75 2.91 4.88
C MET A 125 -5.98 2.18 6.20
N LEU A 126 -4.96 2.06 7.05
CA LEU A 126 -5.07 1.45 8.37
C LEU A 126 -6.00 2.27 9.28
N ALA A 127 -5.84 3.59 9.31
CA ALA A 127 -6.69 4.49 10.11
C ALA A 127 -8.15 4.49 9.64
N LYS A 128 -8.41 4.34 8.34
CA LYS A 128 -9.76 4.34 7.78
C LYS A 128 -10.48 3.01 7.99
N TYR A 129 -9.82 1.89 7.70
CA TYR A 129 -10.47 0.57 7.62
C TYR A 129 -10.17 -0.36 8.80
N CYS A 130 -9.07 -0.16 9.52
CA CYS A 130 -8.58 -1.08 10.56
C CYS A 130 -8.60 -0.46 11.98
N LYS A 131 -9.56 0.43 12.28
CA LYS A 131 -9.64 1.15 13.56
C LYS A 131 -9.74 0.28 14.81
N ARG A 132 -10.39 -0.88 14.71
CA ARG A 132 -10.75 -1.75 15.85
C ARG A 132 -10.27 -3.19 15.67
N ALA A 133 -9.48 -3.45 14.64
CA ALA A 133 -9.12 -4.80 14.24
C ALA A 133 -7.77 -4.77 13.53
N HIS A 134 -6.95 -5.79 13.76
CA HIS A 134 -5.71 -5.96 13.02
C HIS A 134 -6.01 -6.19 11.53
N VAL A 135 -5.14 -5.68 10.64
CA VAL A 135 -5.34 -5.69 9.18
C VAL A 135 -5.66 -7.08 8.60
N VAL A 136 -5.08 -8.13 9.18
CA VAL A 136 -5.29 -9.53 8.77
C VAL A 136 -6.74 -9.99 8.99
N ILE A 137 -7.35 -9.58 10.10
CA ILE A 137 -8.73 -9.97 10.44
C ILE A 137 -9.78 -8.97 9.97
N SER A 138 -9.35 -7.78 9.52
CA SER A 138 -10.25 -6.77 8.95
C SER A 138 -11.01 -7.33 7.74
N GLN A 139 -12.33 -7.15 7.76
CA GLN A 139 -13.25 -7.58 6.71
C GLN A 139 -13.84 -6.37 5.99
N GLU A 140 -14.24 -6.57 4.75
CA GLU A 140 -15.01 -5.59 4.00
C GLU A 140 -16.44 -5.45 4.55
N ARG A 141 -17.01 -4.26 4.38
CA ARG A 141 -18.38 -3.94 4.75
C ARG A 141 -19.12 -3.33 3.55
N PRO A 142 -20.46 -3.46 3.49
CA PRO A 142 -21.25 -2.74 2.50
C PRO A 142 -20.96 -1.24 2.51
N GLY A 143 -20.92 -0.62 1.32
CA GLY A 143 -20.63 0.81 1.17
C GLY A 143 -19.14 1.21 1.24
N GLN A 144 -18.21 0.28 1.52
CA GLN A 144 -16.78 0.58 1.46
C GLN A 144 -16.25 0.66 0.02
N SER A 145 -15.09 1.31 -0.15
CA SER A 145 -14.49 1.54 -1.47
C SER A 145 -14.12 0.22 -2.17
N ASN A 146 -14.26 0.22 -3.50
CA ASN A 146 -13.88 -0.94 -4.32
C ASN A 146 -12.41 -1.32 -4.15
N SER A 147 -11.52 -0.34 -3.95
CA SER A 147 -10.11 -0.62 -3.67
C SER A 147 -9.90 -1.40 -2.36
N TRP A 148 -10.69 -1.12 -1.32
CA TRP A 148 -10.62 -1.87 -0.07
C TRP A 148 -11.18 -3.29 -0.23
N LYS A 149 -12.28 -3.43 -0.96
CA LYS A 149 -12.85 -4.75 -1.28
C LYS A 149 -11.87 -5.63 -2.04
N ALA A 150 -11.22 -5.08 -3.07
CA ALA A 150 -10.18 -5.76 -3.83
C ALA A 150 -9.02 -6.23 -2.93
N LEU A 151 -8.57 -5.37 -2.01
CA LEU A 151 -7.55 -5.71 -1.01
C LEU A 151 -8.01 -6.85 -0.08
N CYS A 152 -9.23 -6.80 0.45
CA CYS A 152 -9.79 -7.87 1.27
C CYS A 152 -9.93 -9.20 0.50
N GLY A 153 -10.24 -9.14 -0.79
CA GLY A 153 -10.30 -10.30 -1.68
C GLY A 153 -8.94 -10.95 -1.86
N ILE A 154 -7.91 -10.16 -2.24
CA ILE A 154 -6.57 -10.71 -2.49
C ILE A 154 -5.90 -11.22 -1.22
N LYS A 155 -6.17 -10.59 -0.07
CA LYS A 155 -5.64 -10.97 1.26
C LYS A 155 -5.70 -12.47 1.49
N LYS A 156 -6.83 -13.11 1.15
CA LYS A 156 -7.05 -14.55 1.36
C LYS A 156 -6.04 -15.43 0.63
N LYS A 157 -5.52 -14.97 -0.51
CA LYS A 157 -4.54 -15.69 -1.33
C LYS A 157 -3.09 -15.44 -0.87
N VAL A 158 -2.80 -14.22 -0.40
CA VAL A 158 -1.42 -13.74 -0.22
C VAL A 158 -0.91 -13.76 1.21
N GLU A 159 -1.78 -13.67 2.23
CA GLU A 159 -1.32 -13.49 3.62
C GLU A 159 -0.50 -14.69 4.12
N GLN A 160 -0.80 -15.90 3.63
CA GLN A 160 -0.01 -17.11 3.92
C GLN A 160 1.44 -17.03 3.43
N SER A 161 1.72 -16.20 2.43
CA SER A 161 3.05 -16.00 1.85
C SER A 161 3.80 -14.82 2.49
N ILE A 162 3.23 -14.19 3.52
CA ILE A 162 3.85 -13.06 4.23
C ILE A 162 4.30 -13.55 5.61
N VAL A 163 5.59 -13.41 5.89
CA VAL A 163 6.17 -13.63 7.22
C VAL A 163 6.69 -12.31 7.77
N ARG A 164 6.46 -12.05 9.05
CA ARG A 164 6.91 -10.86 9.78
C ARG A 164 7.99 -11.28 10.76
N LEU A 165 9.25 -11.01 10.44
CA LEU A 165 10.35 -11.32 11.35
C LEU A 165 10.34 -10.33 12.53
N PRO A 166 10.24 -10.84 13.77
CA PRO A 166 10.29 -10.00 14.97
C PRO A 166 11.75 -9.61 15.24
N MET A 167 12.03 -8.32 15.17
CA MET A 167 13.32 -7.75 15.55
C MET A 167 13.12 -6.89 16.80
N GLU A 168 12.52 -5.71 16.64
CA GLU A 168 12.12 -4.82 17.74
C GLU A 168 10.80 -5.26 18.39
N GLY A 169 10.00 -6.10 17.72
CA GLY A 169 8.77 -6.67 18.26
C GLY A 169 7.55 -5.75 18.17
N LYS A 170 7.54 -4.76 17.27
CA LYS A 170 6.36 -3.93 16.93
C LYS A 170 5.41 -4.67 15.97
N ILE A 171 5.28 -5.97 16.15
CA ILE A 171 4.41 -6.85 15.37
C ILE A 171 3.41 -7.52 16.32
N SER A 172 2.25 -7.89 15.78
CA SER A 172 1.19 -8.54 16.54
C SER A 172 1.57 -9.97 16.90
N PHE A 173 1.49 -10.34 18.18
CA PHE A 173 1.71 -11.71 18.63
C PHE A 173 0.74 -12.70 17.97
N TRP A 174 -0.56 -12.36 17.97
CA TRP A 174 -1.61 -13.27 17.52
C TRP A 174 -1.81 -13.25 16.00
N TYR A 175 -1.71 -12.07 15.38
CA TYR A 175 -2.20 -11.86 14.02
C TYR A 175 -1.12 -11.82 12.94
N ASP A 176 0.12 -11.46 13.28
CA ASP A 176 1.22 -11.49 12.33
C ASP A 176 1.82 -12.90 12.27
N ASN A 177 2.14 -13.38 11.07
CA ASN A 177 2.81 -14.67 10.90
C ASN A 177 4.32 -14.50 11.14
N TRP A 178 4.76 -14.61 12.38
CA TRP A 178 6.17 -14.47 12.75
C TRP A 178 6.86 -15.81 13.04
N THR A 179 6.07 -16.86 13.26
CA THR A 179 6.53 -18.24 13.49
C THR A 179 6.78 -19.02 12.19
N LYS A 180 6.48 -18.44 11.01
CA LYS A 180 6.49 -19.09 9.68
C LYS A 180 5.45 -20.19 9.49
N GLU A 181 4.84 -20.70 10.56
CA GLU A 181 3.77 -21.70 10.53
C GLU A 181 2.36 -21.09 10.36
N GLY A 182 2.26 -19.76 10.38
CA GLY A 182 1.01 -19.03 10.26
C GLY A 182 0.71 -18.19 11.50
N PRO A 183 -0.39 -17.42 11.46
CA PRO A 183 -0.76 -16.57 12.57
C PRO A 183 -1.37 -17.39 13.73
N LEU A 184 -0.92 -17.12 14.95
CA LEU A 184 -1.26 -17.90 16.15
C LEU A 184 -2.75 -17.86 16.52
N TYR A 185 -3.49 -16.82 16.14
CA TYR A 185 -4.94 -16.75 16.41
C TYR A 185 -5.71 -17.93 15.79
N LYS A 186 -5.17 -18.62 14.78
CA LYS A 186 -5.79 -19.83 14.20
C LYS A 186 -5.74 -21.05 15.13
N LEU A 187 -4.84 -21.05 16.10
CA LEU A 187 -4.71 -22.11 17.11
C LEU A 187 -5.59 -21.84 18.35
N MET A 188 -6.28 -20.70 18.38
CA MET A 188 -7.23 -20.38 19.44
C MET A 188 -8.55 -21.15 19.24
N PRO A 189 -9.26 -21.51 20.33
CA PRO A 189 -10.62 -22.06 20.24
C PRO A 189 -11.55 -21.18 19.40
N GLU A 190 -12.44 -21.82 18.63
CA GLU A 190 -13.39 -21.10 17.78
C GLU A 190 -14.26 -20.13 18.60
N GLY A 191 -14.42 -18.91 18.07
CA GLY A 191 -15.21 -17.85 18.71
C GLY A 191 -14.40 -16.86 19.56
N LEU A 192 -13.19 -17.21 20.00
CA LEU A 192 -12.30 -16.29 20.71
C LEU A 192 -11.51 -15.42 19.70
N LYS A 193 -11.61 -14.09 19.87
CA LYS A 193 -10.82 -13.13 19.10
C LYS A 193 -9.84 -12.45 20.05
N PRO A 194 -8.56 -12.83 20.03
CA PRO A 194 -7.61 -12.31 20.99
C PRO A 194 -7.39 -10.81 20.78
N LYS A 195 -7.11 -10.07 21.84
CA LYS A 195 -6.71 -8.66 21.75
C LYS A 195 -5.42 -8.53 20.94
N ASN A 196 -5.26 -7.41 20.25
CA ASN A 196 -4.03 -7.16 19.53
C ASN A 196 -2.92 -6.77 20.52
N VAL A 197 -2.09 -7.74 20.88
CA VAL A 197 -0.93 -7.58 21.76
C VAL A 197 0.35 -7.58 20.92
N LEU A 198 1.29 -6.67 21.21
CA LEU A 198 2.58 -6.60 20.50
C LEU A 198 3.59 -7.54 21.13
N LEU A 199 4.46 -8.15 20.31
CA LEU A 199 5.49 -9.06 20.78
C LEU A 199 6.43 -8.45 21.81
N LYS A 200 6.86 -7.20 21.60
CA LYS A 200 7.73 -6.47 22.54
C LYS A 200 7.12 -6.29 23.94
N ASP A 201 5.79 -6.33 24.04
CA ASP A 201 5.09 -6.10 25.30
C ASP A 201 4.98 -7.40 26.13
N ILE A 202 5.16 -8.57 25.49
CA ILE A 202 5.01 -9.91 26.10
C ILE A 202 6.30 -10.74 26.07
N SER A 203 7.38 -10.20 25.50
CA SER A 203 8.67 -10.85 25.43
C SER A 203 9.74 -9.93 26.01
N GLU A 204 10.43 -10.43 27.02
CA GLU A 204 11.68 -9.88 27.53
C GLU A 204 12.81 -10.88 27.22
N VAL A 205 14.07 -10.44 27.24
CA VAL A 205 15.22 -11.27 26.82
C VAL A 205 15.22 -12.63 27.52
N GLY A 206 14.86 -13.67 26.78
CA GLY A 206 14.81 -15.06 27.25
C GLY A 206 13.57 -15.47 28.04
N ASN A 207 12.60 -14.58 28.28
CA ASN A 207 11.39 -14.88 29.07
C ASN A 207 10.10 -14.36 28.42
N TRP A 208 9.07 -15.21 28.43
CA TRP A 208 7.72 -14.86 27.99
C TRP A 208 6.86 -14.42 29.16
N LEU A 209 6.25 -13.25 29.04
CA LEU A 209 5.39 -12.65 30.06
C LEU A 209 3.93 -12.94 29.73
N TYR A 210 3.56 -14.22 29.83
CA TYR A 210 2.21 -14.69 29.51
C TYR A 210 1.13 -14.03 30.39
N ASP A 211 1.47 -13.58 31.60
CA ASP A 211 0.57 -12.85 32.50
C ASP A 211 0.05 -11.53 31.91
N ARG A 212 0.71 -10.98 30.91
CA ARG A 212 0.30 -9.75 30.21
C ARG A 212 -0.73 -10.02 29.09
N VAL A 213 -1.02 -11.28 28.81
CA VAL A 213 -2.06 -11.69 27.86
C VAL A 213 -3.30 -12.04 28.67
N GLU A 214 -4.41 -11.34 28.40
CA GLU A 214 -5.67 -11.59 29.11
C GLU A 214 -6.28 -12.96 28.76
N GLU A 215 -5.96 -13.48 27.57
CA GLU A 215 -6.41 -14.78 27.09
C GLU A 215 -5.50 -15.93 27.53
N GLU A 216 -6.10 -17.05 27.95
CA GLU A 216 -5.35 -18.27 28.25
C GLU A 216 -4.70 -18.82 26.97
N ILE A 217 -3.37 -18.92 26.97
CA ILE A 217 -2.60 -19.33 25.80
C ILE A 217 -2.57 -20.87 25.73
N PRO A 218 -3.09 -21.49 24.65
CA PRO A 218 -3.05 -22.93 24.47
C PRO A 218 -1.61 -23.47 24.51
N SER A 219 -1.43 -24.69 25.04
CA SER A 219 -0.13 -25.36 25.07
C SER A 219 0.50 -25.53 23.68
N ALA A 220 -0.33 -25.74 22.65
CA ALA A 220 0.12 -25.77 21.25
C ALA A 220 0.80 -24.46 20.82
N VAL A 221 0.31 -23.31 21.29
CA VAL A 221 0.92 -22.00 20.99
C VAL A 221 2.25 -21.87 21.72
N LYS A 222 2.32 -22.23 23.01
CA LYS A 222 3.57 -22.15 23.80
C LYS A 222 4.71 -22.94 23.15
N ASN A 223 4.43 -24.16 22.67
CA ASN A 223 5.41 -25.01 22.00
C ASN A 223 6.00 -24.36 20.73
N VAL A 224 5.17 -23.73 19.89
CA VAL A 224 5.62 -23.06 18.65
C VAL A 224 6.43 -21.81 18.99
N VAL A 225 5.97 -21.06 19.99
CA VAL A 225 6.56 -19.81 20.46
C VAL A 225 7.98 -20.01 21.00
N GLU A 226 8.21 -21.08 21.76
CA GLU A 226 9.51 -21.42 22.35
C GLU A 226 10.57 -21.82 21.31
N GLN A 227 10.16 -22.29 20.12
CA GLN A 227 11.08 -22.74 19.07
C GLN A 227 11.63 -21.61 18.18
N HIS A 228 11.06 -20.41 18.23
CA HIS A 228 11.23 -19.41 17.16
C HIS A 228 11.79 -18.04 17.59
N LEU A 229 12.12 -17.81 18.87
CA LEU A 229 12.38 -16.44 19.34
C LEU A 229 13.83 -16.11 19.71
N VAL A 230 14.38 -15.11 19.01
CA VAL A 230 15.42 -14.19 19.50
C VAL A 230 15.05 -12.77 19.04
N LEU A 231 14.69 -11.87 19.97
CA LEU A 231 14.51 -10.45 19.66
C LEU A 231 15.87 -9.75 19.58
N THR A 232 16.03 -8.85 18.62
CA THR A 232 17.21 -7.96 18.50
C THR A 232 16.77 -6.51 18.61
N PRO A 233 16.79 -5.93 19.83
CA PRO A 233 16.41 -4.54 20.05
C PRO A 233 17.21 -3.59 19.16
N GLY A 234 16.54 -2.58 18.58
CA GLY A 234 17.16 -1.55 17.74
C GLY A 234 17.19 -1.84 16.23
N VAL A 235 16.84 -3.06 15.80
CA VAL A 235 16.64 -3.39 14.38
C VAL A 235 15.13 -3.36 14.07
N PRO A 236 14.67 -2.64 13.03
CA PRO A 236 13.25 -2.60 12.71
C PRO A 236 12.73 -3.95 12.20
N ASP A 237 11.48 -4.26 12.53
CA ASP A 237 10.83 -5.50 12.08
C ASP A 237 10.75 -5.59 10.56
N LYS A 238 11.03 -6.77 10.02
CA LYS A 238 11.11 -6.99 8.56
C LYS A 238 9.99 -7.89 8.08
N ALA A 239 9.30 -7.49 7.01
CA ALA A 239 8.40 -8.37 6.28
C ALA A 239 9.17 -9.13 5.20
N ILE A 240 8.90 -10.42 5.05
CA ILE A 240 9.48 -11.31 4.04
C ILE A 240 8.35 -11.96 3.25
N TRP A 241 8.54 -12.02 1.93
CA TRP A 241 7.68 -12.75 1.02
C TRP A 241 8.22 -14.17 0.80
N THR A 242 7.56 -15.18 1.38
CA THR A 242 8.06 -16.56 1.38
C THR A 242 7.81 -17.30 0.06
N ALA A 243 7.01 -16.75 -0.84
CA ALA A 243 6.85 -17.33 -2.18
C ALA A 243 8.05 -17.03 -3.11
N ASN A 244 9.07 -16.30 -2.64
CA ASN A 244 10.29 -16.00 -3.36
C ASN A 244 11.52 -16.46 -2.55
N LEU A 245 12.50 -17.07 -3.24
CA LEU A 245 13.79 -17.45 -2.66
C LEU A 245 14.58 -16.24 -2.13
N THR A 246 14.37 -15.05 -2.69
CA THR A 246 15.06 -13.82 -2.25
C THR A 246 14.34 -13.10 -1.11
N GLY A 247 13.16 -13.56 -0.69
CA GLY A 247 12.37 -12.93 0.37
C GLY A 247 11.74 -11.57 0.02
N ASN A 248 12.00 -11.05 -1.18
CA ASN A 248 11.43 -9.79 -1.67
C ASN A 248 10.13 -10.05 -2.44
N PHE A 249 9.15 -9.16 -2.28
CA PHE A 249 7.95 -9.18 -3.11
C PHE A 249 8.32 -8.93 -4.57
N SER A 250 7.87 -9.79 -5.47
CA SER A 250 7.96 -9.56 -6.91
C SER A 250 6.62 -9.84 -7.58
N GLU A 251 6.21 -8.94 -8.49
CA GLU A 251 5.01 -9.09 -9.32
C GLU A 251 5.07 -10.31 -10.25
N VAL A 252 6.26 -10.92 -10.39
CA VAL A 252 6.52 -12.07 -11.26
C VAL A 252 5.99 -13.37 -10.67
N LEU A 253 5.80 -13.47 -9.35
CA LEU A 253 5.58 -14.78 -8.71
C LEU A 253 4.12 -15.14 -8.48
N LEU A 254 3.18 -14.19 -8.59
CA LEU A 254 1.76 -14.54 -8.71
C LEU A 254 1.45 -15.40 -9.95
N ARG A 255 2.39 -15.46 -10.90
CA ARG A 255 2.35 -16.25 -12.13
C ARG A 255 2.41 -17.78 -11.93
N ARG A 256 2.83 -18.29 -10.76
CA ARG A 256 2.84 -19.74 -10.44
C ARG A 256 1.61 -20.21 -9.65
N TYR A 257 0.75 -19.31 -9.18
CA TYR A 257 -0.39 -19.67 -8.33
C TYR A 257 -1.55 -20.31 -9.11
N GLY A 258 -1.40 -20.51 -10.43
CA GLY A 258 -2.32 -21.26 -11.29
C GLY A 258 -2.02 -22.75 -11.43
N GLU A 259 -0.86 -23.23 -10.97
CA GLU A 259 -0.50 -24.66 -11.00
C GLU A 259 0.00 -25.12 -9.62
N ASP A 260 -0.82 -25.97 -8.98
CA ASP A 260 -0.52 -26.89 -7.87
C ASP A 260 0.23 -26.38 -6.63
N LEU A 261 -0.57 -26.03 -5.62
CA LEU A 261 -0.15 -25.76 -4.23
C LEU A 261 0.41 -27.00 -3.48
N GLN A 262 0.39 -28.21 -4.03
CA GLN A 262 0.85 -29.41 -3.33
C GLN A 262 2.33 -29.74 -3.54
N GLY A 263 2.97 -29.28 -4.62
CA GLY A 263 4.36 -29.65 -4.93
C GLY A 263 5.44 -28.80 -4.25
N CYS A 264 5.19 -27.50 -4.05
CA CYS A 264 6.23 -26.57 -3.57
C CYS A 264 6.51 -26.68 -2.05
N LEU A 265 5.52 -27.06 -1.23
CA LEU A 265 5.71 -27.26 0.21
C LEU A 265 6.67 -28.42 0.52
N VAL A 266 6.66 -29.48 -0.31
CA VAL A 266 7.49 -30.67 -0.11
C VAL A 266 8.97 -30.42 -0.44
N LEU A 267 9.27 -29.52 -1.38
CA LEU A 267 10.65 -29.18 -1.74
C LEU A 267 11.28 -28.14 -0.79
N GLN A 268 10.47 -27.27 -0.16
CA GLN A 268 10.97 -26.23 0.75
C GLN A 268 11.42 -26.78 2.11
N LEU A 269 10.79 -27.85 2.64
CA LEU A 269 11.23 -28.50 3.87
C LEU A 269 12.58 -29.22 3.73
N LYS A 270 12.90 -29.76 2.54
CA LYS A 270 14.20 -30.41 2.28
C LYS A 270 15.35 -29.41 2.15
N ALA A 271 15.11 -28.22 1.61
CA ALA A 271 16.16 -27.22 1.41
C ALA A 271 16.54 -26.48 2.70
N CYS A 272 15.60 -26.25 3.62
CA CYS A 272 15.90 -25.63 4.91
C CYS A 272 16.67 -26.56 5.86
N ASN A 273 16.42 -27.87 5.85
CA ASN A 273 17.17 -28.83 6.68
C ASN A 273 18.59 -29.14 6.17
N LEU A 274 18.98 -28.60 5.00
CA LEU A 274 20.33 -28.74 4.44
C LEU A 274 21.22 -27.52 4.70
N ALA A 275 20.70 -26.47 5.35
CA ALA A 275 21.41 -25.22 5.58
C ALA A 275 21.46 -24.80 7.06
N LYS A 276 21.48 -25.78 7.98
CA LYS A 276 22.07 -25.82 9.34
C LYS A 276 21.23 -26.65 10.30
#